data_AF-D0NNB2-F1
#
_entry.id   AF-D0NNB2-F1
#
_cell.length_a   1.000
_cell.length_b   1.000
_cell.length_c   1.000
_cell.angle_alpha   90.00
_cell.angle_beta   90.00
_cell.angle_gamma   90.00
#
_symmetry.space_group_name_H-M   'P 1'
#
loop_
_entity.id
_entity.type
_entity.pdbx_description
1 polymer ?
#
loop_
_entity_poly.entity_id
_entity_poly.type
_entity_poly.pdbx_seq_one_letter_code
_entity_poly.pdbx_strand_id
1 'polypeptide(L)'
;MNYVVAALLLVMKDAQEVTDTDLDGLSTQEAAFWLTLALIRRKGMAELWKHKMPGLSQCIYLFQQLLKLHFYDLSAHFRHIGMHSSILVTQWFVTIFARVLALPTLVRVWDLVLLDGWKAVYRVALAITAELRPKLLAMFFRKNPKLGLEEYLRLRLQQTPLSEEHRMLFPTLEHEDVAAKKKSLELIRSKLQRFDTDVASDTVFLQHKIELAEKAQATAMSVRYAIAYELSEAAIELNERLEIKNRLRSKFRKLMATAITEATTSSSSSSSGFSLWMNPFDFLNERMASCFERLPLISSYLDTDTDDEEDIEAQQNLKHLDMLVPQLAAELRLLQRSLAYNERLVRPLVQRTRRLQRDAQLARVEVEETQLFKDRLADQLLQIMLTSEKLKNERMQQLFAEVDRNKL
;
A
#
# COMPACT_ATOMS: atom_id res chain seq x y z
N MET A 1 -1.79 5.08 -26.27
CA MET A 1 -0.76 5.38 -27.29
C MET A 1 -1.34 5.85 -28.62
N ASN A 2 -2.39 5.21 -29.17
CA ASN A 2 -2.93 5.51 -30.51
C ASN A 2 -3.16 7.01 -30.79
N TYR A 3 -3.70 7.78 -29.82
CA TYR A 3 -3.91 9.22 -29.98
C TYR A 3 -2.61 10.03 -30.11
N VAL A 4 -1.56 9.64 -29.39
CA VAL A 4 -0.25 10.32 -29.45
C VAL A 4 0.39 10.07 -30.81
N VAL A 5 0.38 8.80 -31.26
CA VAL A 5 0.92 8.44 -32.58
C VAL A 5 0.13 9.08 -33.71
N ALA A 6 -1.21 9.09 -33.64
CA ALA A 6 -2.06 9.73 -34.64
C ALA A 6 -1.82 11.24 -34.72
N ALA A 7 -1.72 11.93 -33.58
CA ALA A 7 -1.42 13.36 -33.55
C ALA A 7 -0.02 13.65 -34.10
N LEU A 8 0.99 12.83 -33.79
CA LEU A 8 2.32 12.97 -34.40
C LEU A 8 2.29 12.80 -35.92
N LEU A 9 1.60 11.77 -36.42
CA LEU A 9 1.45 11.57 -37.85
C LEU A 9 0.77 12.76 -38.54
N LEU A 10 -0.24 13.36 -37.90
CA LEU A 10 -0.89 14.56 -38.43
C LEU A 10 0.05 15.77 -38.47
N VAL A 11 0.76 16.04 -37.38
CA VAL A 11 1.74 17.15 -37.31
C VAL A 11 2.84 16.99 -38.36
N MET A 12 3.32 15.77 -38.57
CA MET A 12 4.38 15.50 -39.54
C MET A 12 3.88 15.53 -40.98
N LYS A 13 2.62 15.15 -41.21
CA LYS A 13 1.98 15.29 -42.52
C LYS A 13 1.74 16.77 -42.88
N ASP A 14 1.27 17.57 -41.93
CA ASP A 14 1.10 19.01 -42.10
C ASP A 14 2.47 19.71 -42.35
N ALA A 15 3.55 19.24 -41.71
CA ALA A 15 4.89 19.76 -41.95
C ALA A 15 5.43 19.45 -43.36
N GLN A 16 5.10 18.28 -43.92
CA GLN A 16 5.45 17.91 -45.29
C GLN A 16 4.71 18.75 -46.35
N GLU A 17 3.51 19.26 -46.03
CA GLU A 17 2.77 20.15 -46.95
C GLU A 17 3.30 21.60 -46.94
N VAL A 18 3.99 22.02 -45.87
CA VAL A 18 4.48 23.40 -45.67
C VAL A 18 5.95 23.57 -46.05
N THR A 19 6.73 22.49 -45.99
CA THR A 19 8.16 22.51 -46.32
C THR A 19 8.44 21.43 -47.36
N ASP A 20 8.83 21.82 -48.58
CA ASP A 20 9.47 20.98 -49.61
C ASP A 20 10.86 20.48 -49.13
N THR A 21 10.98 20.13 -47.86
CA THR A 21 12.15 19.48 -47.29
C THR A 21 11.80 18.01 -47.15
N ASP A 22 12.31 17.24 -48.11
CA ASP A 22 12.47 15.80 -47.95
C ASP A 22 13.16 15.54 -46.61
N LEU A 23 12.41 15.05 -45.63
CA LEU A 23 12.93 14.55 -44.37
C LEU A 23 13.87 13.39 -44.66
N ASP A 24 15.15 13.65 -44.94
CA ASP A 24 16.29 12.73 -45.06
C ASP A 24 15.89 11.25 -45.25
N GLY A 25 15.24 10.92 -46.37
CA GLY A 25 14.87 9.54 -46.76
C GLY A 25 14.03 8.71 -45.77
N LEU A 26 13.51 9.29 -44.68
CA LEU A 26 12.74 8.57 -43.67
C LEU A 26 11.24 8.73 -43.94
N SER A 27 10.50 7.62 -43.99
CA SER A 27 9.05 7.69 -44.12
C SER A 27 8.46 8.45 -42.93
N THR A 28 7.41 9.25 -43.14
CA THR A 28 6.67 10.00 -42.09
C THR A 28 6.28 9.08 -40.93
N GLN A 29 5.98 7.83 -41.24
CA GLN A 29 5.65 6.80 -40.27
C GLN A 29 6.86 6.36 -39.42
N GLU A 30 8.04 6.25 -40.03
CA GLU A 30 9.29 5.90 -39.34
C GLU A 30 9.71 7.03 -38.41
N ALA A 31 9.62 8.27 -38.85
CA ALA A 31 9.97 9.42 -38.02
C ALA A 31 8.98 9.59 -36.83
N ALA A 32 7.68 9.37 -37.05
CA ALA A 32 6.70 9.33 -35.97
C ALA A 32 6.97 8.19 -34.97
N PHE A 33 7.40 7.02 -35.47
CA PHE A 33 7.81 5.89 -34.62
C PHE A 33 9.03 6.25 -33.77
N TRP A 34 10.09 6.80 -34.37
CA TRP A 34 11.31 7.19 -33.66
C TRP A 34 11.07 8.30 -32.64
N LEU A 35 10.22 9.29 -32.97
CA LEU A 35 9.87 10.34 -32.03
C LEU A 35 9.04 9.80 -30.85
N THR A 36 8.09 8.90 -31.12
CA THR A 36 7.34 8.21 -30.07
C THR A 36 8.29 7.40 -29.18
N LEU A 37 9.26 6.70 -29.78
CA LEU A 37 10.27 5.94 -29.05
C LEU A 37 11.17 6.84 -28.20
N ALA A 38 11.55 8.01 -28.72
CA ALA A 38 12.33 9.02 -28.00
C ALA A 38 11.54 9.59 -26.81
N LEU A 39 10.25 9.87 -26.97
CA LEU A 39 9.37 10.28 -25.87
C LEU A 39 9.32 9.21 -24.77
N ILE A 40 9.15 7.94 -25.14
CA ILE A 40 9.09 6.82 -24.19
C ILE A 40 10.42 6.67 -23.44
N ARG A 41 11.54 6.59 -24.17
CA ARG A 41 12.85 6.21 -23.62
C ARG A 41 13.63 7.38 -23.03
N ARG A 42 13.66 8.53 -23.69
CA ARG A 42 14.52 9.66 -23.30
C ARG A 42 13.85 10.66 -22.36
N LYS A 43 12.51 10.74 -22.34
CA LYS A 43 11.76 11.66 -21.47
C LYS A 43 11.12 10.96 -20.25
N GLY A 44 11.52 9.72 -19.97
CA GLY A 44 11.07 8.98 -18.79
C GLY A 44 9.57 8.65 -18.80
N MET A 45 8.95 8.56 -19.98
CA MET A 45 7.53 8.23 -20.10
C MET A 45 7.26 6.72 -20.13
N ALA A 46 8.30 5.88 -20.13
CA ALA A 46 8.16 4.42 -20.08
C ALA A 46 7.34 3.92 -18.88
N GLU A 47 7.51 4.52 -17.71
CA GLU A 47 6.78 4.15 -16.49
C GLU A 47 5.29 4.54 -16.53
N LEU A 48 4.89 5.43 -17.44
CA LEU A 48 3.49 5.84 -17.63
C LEU A 48 2.63 4.74 -18.26
N TRP A 49 3.20 3.99 -19.21
CA TRP A 49 2.50 2.96 -19.98
C TRP A 49 2.90 1.53 -19.61
N LYS A 50 3.70 1.36 -18.55
CA LYS A 50 4.04 0.05 -18.00
C LYS A 50 2.81 -0.64 -17.40
N HIS A 51 2.84 -1.97 -17.27
CA HIS A 51 1.78 -2.73 -16.64
C HIS A 51 1.48 -2.18 -15.23
N LYS A 52 0.20 -2.00 -14.88
CA LYS A 52 -0.31 -1.30 -13.68
C LYS A 52 -0.07 0.23 -13.61
N MET A 53 0.54 0.83 -14.63
CA MET A 53 0.76 2.28 -14.77
C MET A 53 1.28 2.97 -13.49
N PRO A 54 2.39 2.49 -12.89
CA PRO A 54 2.91 3.06 -11.64
C PRO A 54 3.28 4.54 -11.79
N GLY A 55 3.87 4.93 -12.93
CA GLY A 55 4.21 6.32 -13.21
C GLY A 55 2.97 7.22 -13.29
N LEU A 56 1.85 6.72 -13.83
CA LEU A 56 0.61 7.49 -13.86
C LEU A 56 0.06 7.76 -12.46
N SER A 57 0.10 6.75 -11.59
CA SER A 57 -0.36 6.88 -10.20
C SER A 57 0.47 7.91 -9.45
N GLN A 58 1.79 7.92 -9.65
CA GLN A 58 2.69 8.93 -9.10
C GLN A 58 2.37 10.32 -9.65
N CYS A 59 2.14 10.45 -10.97
CA CYS A 59 1.80 11.74 -11.57
C CYS A 59 0.47 12.29 -11.06
N ILE A 60 -0.53 11.43 -10.89
CA ILE A 60 -1.83 11.81 -10.31
C ILE A 60 -1.64 12.31 -8.87
N TYR A 61 -0.86 11.60 -8.05
CA TYR A 61 -0.58 12.01 -6.68
C TYR A 61 0.12 13.37 -6.62
N LEU A 62 1.16 13.57 -7.43
CA LEU A 62 1.87 14.86 -7.51
C LEU A 62 0.93 15.99 -7.95
N PHE A 63 0.10 15.75 -8.96
CA PHE A 63 -0.89 16.72 -9.39
C PHE A 63 -1.90 17.06 -8.29
N GLN A 64 -2.34 16.09 -7.48
CA GLN A 64 -3.22 16.36 -6.35
C GLN A 64 -2.58 17.25 -5.29
N GLN A 65 -1.27 17.09 -5.03
CA GLN A 65 -0.55 17.98 -4.11
C GLN A 65 -0.41 19.39 -4.69
N LEU A 66 -0.10 19.51 -5.98
CA LEU A 66 -0.08 20.80 -6.68
C LEU A 66 -1.46 21.48 -6.69
N LEU A 67 -2.53 20.70 -6.85
CA LEU A 67 -3.89 21.20 -6.78
C LEU A 67 -4.23 21.72 -5.38
N LYS A 68 -3.80 21.03 -4.31
CA LYS A 68 -3.95 21.52 -2.93
C LYS A 68 -3.17 22.81 -2.69
N LEU A 69 -1.97 22.92 -3.27
CA LEU A 69 -1.09 24.08 -3.09
C LEU A 69 -1.61 25.32 -3.81
N HIS A 70 -2.05 25.19 -5.07
CA HIS A 70 -2.45 26.32 -5.90
C HIS A 70 -3.96 26.61 -5.89
N PHE A 71 -4.80 25.58 -5.68
CA PHE A 71 -6.27 25.66 -5.76
C PHE A 71 -6.92 24.91 -4.58
N TYR A 72 -6.68 25.38 -3.36
CA TYR A 72 -7.18 24.73 -2.13
C TYR A 72 -8.71 24.59 -2.11
N ASP A 73 -9.42 25.61 -2.55
CA ASP A 73 -10.88 25.65 -2.65
C ASP A 73 -11.42 24.53 -3.55
N LEU A 74 -10.79 24.33 -4.71
CA LEU A 74 -11.15 23.26 -5.64
C LEU A 74 -10.83 21.88 -5.05
N SER A 75 -9.69 21.75 -4.36
CA SER A 75 -9.32 20.52 -3.66
C SER A 75 -10.31 20.14 -2.55
N ALA A 76 -10.75 21.13 -1.76
CA ALA A 76 -11.75 20.93 -0.72
C ALA A 76 -13.10 20.54 -1.35
N HIS A 77 -13.51 21.23 -2.40
CA HIS A 77 -14.75 20.95 -3.13
C HIS A 77 -14.79 19.51 -3.69
N PHE A 78 -13.70 19.05 -4.31
CA PHE A 78 -13.57 17.68 -4.80
C PHE A 78 -13.67 16.64 -3.68
N ARG A 79 -13.08 16.91 -2.51
CA ARG A 79 -13.22 16.05 -1.33
C ARG A 79 -14.66 16.00 -0.81
N HIS A 80 -15.36 17.14 -0.77
CA HIS A 80 -16.75 17.21 -0.34
C HIS A 80 -17.71 16.45 -1.25
N ILE A 81 -17.45 16.42 -2.57
CA ILE A 81 -18.26 15.70 -3.55
C ILE A 81 -17.84 14.23 -3.68
N GLY A 82 -16.74 13.81 -3.04
CA GLY A 82 -16.18 12.46 -3.20
C GLY A 82 -15.61 12.21 -4.60
N MET A 83 -15.25 13.27 -5.34
CA MET A 83 -14.66 13.17 -6.67
C MET A 83 -13.14 13.14 -6.58
N HIS A 84 -12.54 12.09 -7.12
CA HIS A 84 -11.08 11.99 -7.18
C HIS A 84 -10.53 12.75 -8.40
N SER A 85 -9.53 13.60 -8.20
CA SER A 85 -8.91 14.40 -9.28
C SER A 85 -8.30 13.55 -10.39
N SER A 86 -8.05 12.26 -10.15
CA SER A 86 -7.61 11.32 -11.19
C SER A 86 -8.55 11.30 -12.39
N ILE A 87 -9.87 11.48 -12.19
CA ILE A 87 -10.83 11.39 -13.30
C ILE A 87 -10.56 12.43 -14.39
N LEU A 88 -10.02 13.58 -14.01
CA LEU A 88 -9.65 14.66 -14.93
C LEU A 88 -8.30 14.37 -15.60
N VAL A 89 -7.29 14.10 -14.80
CA VAL A 89 -5.89 14.12 -15.28
C VAL A 89 -5.39 12.79 -15.84
N THR A 90 -6.07 11.68 -15.57
CA THR A 90 -5.68 10.35 -16.09
C THR A 90 -5.58 10.39 -17.62
N GLN A 91 -6.59 10.94 -18.28
CA GLN A 91 -6.62 11.03 -19.74
C GLN A 91 -5.61 12.06 -20.26
N TRP A 92 -5.41 13.16 -19.54
CA TRP A 92 -4.47 14.22 -19.92
C TRP A 92 -3.04 13.70 -19.92
N PHE A 93 -2.63 13.00 -18.87
CA PHE A 93 -1.27 12.49 -18.74
C PHE A 93 -1.01 11.31 -19.67
N VAL A 94 -1.91 10.31 -19.73
CA VAL A 94 -1.73 9.12 -20.58
C VAL A 94 -1.66 9.46 -22.07
N THR A 95 -2.33 10.54 -22.50
CA THR A 95 -2.32 10.99 -23.91
C THR A 95 -1.46 12.21 -24.16
N ILE A 96 -0.75 12.74 -23.15
CA ILE A 96 0.00 14.00 -23.25
C ILE A 96 -0.86 15.09 -23.90
N PHE A 97 -2.10 15.23 -23.42
CA PHE A 97 -3.13 16.14 -23.91
C PHE A 97 -3.62 15.94 -25.35
N ALA A 98 -3.14 14.94 -26.08
CA ALA A 98 -3.47 14.72 -27.50
C ALA A 98 -4.96 14.48 -27.76
N ARG A 99 -5.69 13.98 -26.76
CA ARG A 99 -7.14 13.77 -26.87
C ARG A 99 -7.97 15.00 -26.49
N VAL A 100 -7.38 15.97 -25.81
CA VAL A 100 -8.10 17.06 -25.14
C VAL A 100 -7.91 18.39 -25.84
N LEU A 101 -6.70 18.66 -26.36
CA LEU A 101 -6.38 19.89 -27.06
C LEU A 101 -6.56 19.73 -28.58
N ALA A 102 -6.91 20.82 -29.26
CA ALA A 102 -6.85 20.90 -30.71
C ALA A 102 -5.39 20.81 -31.20
N LEU A 103 -5.18 20.29 -32.42
CA LEU A 103 -3.84 20.04 -32.99
C LEU A 103 -2.90 21.27 -32.89
N PRO A 104 -3.30 22.51 -33.27
CA PRO A 104 -2.40 23.66 -33.23
C PRO A 104 -1.90 23.99 -31.81
N THR A 105 -2.78 23.86 -30.82
CA THR A 105 -2.45 24.07 -29.39
C THR A 105 -1.60 22.92 -28.86
N LEU A 106 -1.90 21.70 -29.29
CA LEU A 106 -1.18 20.50 -28.90
C LEU A 106 0.30 20.57 -29.32
N VAL A 107 0.60 21.05 -30.54
CA VAL A 107 1.99 21.20 -31.00
C VAL A 107 2.77 22.13 -30.08
N ARG A 108 2.21 23.29 -29.71
CA ARG A 108 2.87 24.23 -28.79
C ARG A 108 3.10 23.63 -27.41
N VAL A 109 2.15 22.86 -26.91
CA VAL A 109 2.32 22.12 -25.65
C VAL A 109 3.42 21.06 -25.78
N TRP A 110 3.49 20.36 -26.90
CA TRP A 110 4.51 19.36 -27.15
C TRP A 110 5.91 19.96 -27.32
N ASP A 111 6.06 21.16 -27.88
CA ASP A 111 7.33 21.90 -27.89
C ASP A 111 7.85 22.10 -26.47
N LEU A 112 6.98 22.55 -25.56
CA LEU A 112 7.32 22.74 -24.15
C LEU A 112 7.63 21.41 -23.44
N VAL A 113 6.88 20.35 -23.73
CA VAL A 113 7.13 19.01 -23.15
C VAL A 113 8.45 18.42 -23.66
N LEU A 114 8.82 18.65 -24.92
CA LEU A 114 10.09 18.21 -25.48
C LEU A 114 11.28 19.01 -24.92
N LEU A 115 11.09 20.27 -24.57
CA LEU A 115 12.13 21.10 -23.93
C LEU A 115 12.24 20.82 -22.42
N ASP A 116 11.17 21.02 -21.66
CA ASP A 116 11.15 21.03 -20.19
C ASP A 116 10.75 19.68 -19.55
N GLY A 117 10.26 18.72 -20.35
CA GLY A 117 9.85 17.41 -19.87
C GLY A 117 8.56 17.43 -19.02
N TRP A 118 8.52 16.60 -17.98
CA TRP A 118 7.33 16.41 -17.13
C TRP A 118 6.88 17.69 -16.40
N LYS A 119 7.79 18.63 -16.13
CA LYS A 119 7.42 19.92 -15.50
C LYS A 119 6.43 20.70 -16.37
N ALA A 120 6.61 20.69 -17.69
CA ALA A 120 5.66 21.33 -18.62
C ALA A 120 4.28 20.66 -18.56
N VAL A 121 4.22 19.33 -18.47
CA VAL A 121 2.96 18.58 -18.38
C VAL A 121 2.14 19.03 -17.16
N TYR A 122 2.77 19.17 -15.99
CA TYR A 122 2.08 19.65 -14.78
C TYR A 122 1.66 21.12 -14.88
N ARG A 123 2.51 21.98 -15.44
CA ARG A 123 2.20 23.41 -15.63
C ARG A 123 0.98 23.59 -16.54
N VAL A 124 0.93 22.86 -17.66
CA VAL A 124 -0.20 22.88 -18.60
C VAL A 124 -1.45 22.35 -17.93
N ALA A 125 -1.37 21.24 -17.18
CA ALA A 125 -2.52 20.72 -16.44
C ALA A 125 -3.06 21.71 -15.39
N LEU A 126 -2.18 22.42 -14.68
CA LEU A 126 -2.58 23.46 -13.74
C LEU A 126 -3.21 24.65 -14.45
N ALA A 127 -2.67 25.09 -15.59
CA ALA A 127 -3.24 26.18 -16.38
C ALA A 127 -4.66 25.85 -16.88
N ILE A 128 -4.85 24.65 -17.45
CA ILE A 128 -6.17 24.15 -17.85
C ILE A 128 -7.12 24.09 -16.65
N THR A 129 -6.63 23.64 -15.49
CA THR A 129 -7.44 23.56 -14.27
C THR A 129 -7.82 24.94 -13.74
N ALA A 130 -6.93 25.93 -13.85
CA ALA A 130 -7.19 27.32 -13.47
C ALA A 130 -8.33 27.91 -14.28
N GLU A 131 -8.31 27.71 -15.60
CA GLU A 131 -9.37 28.16 -16.51
C GLU A 131 -10.72 27.49 -16.22
N LEU A 132 -10.69 26.20 -15.86
CA LEU A 132 -11.89 25.41 -15.56
C LEU A 132 -12.42 25.58 -14.14
N ARG A 133 -11.61 26.10 -13.21
CA ARG A 133 -11.92 26.28 -11.78
C ARG A 133 -13.31 26.86 -11.52
N PRO A 134 -13.75 27.99 -12.10
CA PRO A 134 -15.06 28.57 -11.79
C PRO A 134 -16.23 27.64 -12.13
N LYS A 135 -16.09 26.82 -13.18
CA LYS A 135 -17.13 25.85 -13.58
C LYS A 135 -17.07 24.58 -12.75
N LEU A 136 -15.88 24.10 -12.41
CA LEU A 136 -15.69 22.93 -11.55
C LEU A 136 -16.28 23.13 -10.15
N LEU A 137 -16.21 24.35 -9.62
CA LEU A 137 -16.87 24.72 -8.36
C LEU A 137 -18.41 24.80 -8.48
N ALA A 138 -18.93 25.06 -9.68
CA ALA A 138 -20.37 25.12 -9.94
C ALA A 138 -21.03 23.74 -10.17
N MET A 139 -20.25 22.66 -10.32
CA MET A 139 -20.75 21.33 -10.71
C MET A 139 -21.57 20.60 -9.64
N PHE A 140 -21.68 21.14 -8.42
CA PHE A 140 -22.48 20.56 -7.32
C PHE A 140 -23.94 20.23 -7.72
N PHE A 141 -24.52 20.91 -8.71
CA PHE A 141 -25.95 20.81 -9.02
C PHE A 141 -26.40 19.65 -9.92
N ARG A 142 -25.50 18.92 -10.62
CA ARG A 142 -25.95 17.98 -11.68
C ARG A 142 -25.70 16.53 -11.31
N LYS A 143 -26.80 15.76 -11.18
CA LYS A 143 -26.92 14.36 -10.69
C LYS A 143 -26.09 13.27 -11.41
N ASN A 144 -25.14 13.58 -12.30
CA ASN A 144 -24.24 12.59 -12.92
C ASN A 144 -22.91 13.25 -13.37
N PRO A 145 -21.85 13.27 -12.53
CA PRO A 145 -20.62 14.03 -12.80
C PRO A 145 -19.66 13.39 -13.83
N LYS A 146 -19.77 12.07 -14.09
CA LYS A 146 -18.76 11.35 -14.90
C LYS A 146 -18.96 11.50 -16.42
N LEU A 147 -20.17 11.34 -16.95
CA LEU A 147 -20.41 11.33 -18.40
C LEU A 147 -20.44 12.75 -19.02
N GLY A 148 -20.95 13.76 -18.29
CA GLY A 148 -21.06 15.11 -18.85
C GLY A 148 -19.74 15.89 -18.85
N LEU A 149 -18.84 15.58 -17.92
CA LEU A 149 -17.62 16.34 -17.71
C LEU A 149 -16.57 16.06 -18.79
N GLU A 150 -16.32 14.80 -19.12
CA GLU A 150 -15.34 14.44 -20.16
C GLU A 150 -15.75 14.97 -21.54
N GLU A 151 -17.04 14.85 -21.89
CA GLU A 151 -17.56 15.30 -23.18
C GLU A 151 -17.61 16.83 -23.27
N TYR A 152 -17.98 17.52 -22.19
CA TYR A 152 -17.91 18.98 -22.11
C TYR A 152 -16.49 19.51 -22.20
N LEU A 153 -15.54 18.92 -21.47
CA LEU A 153 -14.13 19.33 -21.50
C LEU A 153 -13.53 19.16 -22.89
N ARG A 154 -13.85 18.04 -23.54
CA ARG A 154 -13.44 17.79 -24.92
C ARG A 154 -14.02 18.82 -25.88
N LEU A 155 -15.32 19.08 -25.82
CA LEU A 155 -15.97 20.06 -26.71
C LEU A 155 -15.43 21.47 -26.47
N ARG A 156 -15.21 21.87 -25.20
CA ARG A 156 -14.78 23.24 -24.90
C ARG A 156 -13.32 23.51 -25.27
N LEU A 157 -12.41 22.58 -24.98
CA LEU A 157 -10.99 22.73 -25.28
C LEU A 157 -10.67 22.54 -26.77
N GLN A 158 -11.57 21.93 -27.54
CA GLN A 158 -11.49 21.87 -29.00
C GLN A 158 -12.12 23.08 -29.70
N GLN A 159 -13.12 23.73 -29.09
CA GLN A 159 -13.86 24.86 -29.69
C GLN A 159 -13.27 26.23 -29.39
N THR A 160 -12.29 26.35 -28.48
CA THR A 160 -11.59 27.62 -28.23
C THR A 160 -10.40 27.77 -29.17
N PRO A 161 -10.47 28.57 -30.25
CA PRO A 161 -9.26 29.18 -30.77
C PRO A 161 -8.67 30.04 -29.64
N LEU A 162 -7.36 29.96 -29.44
CA LEU A 162 -6.65 30.79 -28.46
C LEU A 162 -6.88 32.27 -28.88
N SER A 163 -7.89 32.92 -28.31
CA SER A 163 -8.20 34.32 -28.58
C SER A 163 -7.08 35.22 -28.03
N GLU A 164 -6.97 36.42 -28.60
CA GLU A 164 -5.86 37.39 -28.50
C GLU A 164 -5.34 37.71 -27.08
N GLU A 165 -6.08 37.37 -26.04
CA GLU A 165 -5.74 37.66 -24.65
C GLU A 165 -4.55 36.85 -24.11
N HIS A 166 -4.16 35.74 -24.75
CA HIS A 166 -2.93 35.01 -24.40
C HIS A 166 -1.65 35.60 -25.01
N ARG A 167 -1.76 36.70 -25.79
CA ARG A 167 -0.63 37.59 -26.12
C ARG A 167 -0.07 38.26 -24.85
N MET A 168 -0.85 38.32 -23.76
CA MET A 168 -0.47 38.86 -22.45
C MET A 168 0.27 37.87 -21.54
N LEU A 169 0.36 36.58 -21.88
CA LEU A 169 1.17 35.61 -21.11
C LEU A 169 2.67 35.71 -21.40
N PHE A 170 3.06 36.46 -22.46
CA PHE A 170 4.45 36.65 -22.85
C PHE A 170 4.78 38.12 -23.22
N PRO A 171 4.69 39.10 -22.29
CA PRO A 171 5.01 40.50 -22.60
C PRO A 171 6.51 40.75 -22.86
N THR A 172 7.39 39.80 -22.55
CA THR A 172 8.84 39.99 -22.53
C THR A 172 9.59 39.51 -23.76
N LEU A 173 8.90 39.11 -24.84
CA LEU A 173 9.58 38.61 -26.05
C LEU A 173 9.79 39.65 -27.14
N GLU A 174 9.33 40.89 -26.97
CA GLU A 174 9.60 41.94 -27.94
C GLU A 174 10.14 43.19 -27.24
N HIS A 175 11.36 43.56 -27.63
CA HIS A 175 12.12 44.78 -27.28
C HIS A 175 12.94 44.73 -25.99
N GLU A 176 14.18 44.24 -26.12
CA GLU A 176 15.43 44.89 -25.68
C GLU A 176 16.60 43.88 -25.76
N ASP A 177 17.55 44.13 -26.67
CA ASP A 177 18.86 43.49 -26.83
C ASP A 177 18.98 42.01 -26.42
N VAL A 178 18.32 41.17 -27.21
CA VAL A 178 18.27 39.70 -27.06
C VAL A 178 19.68 39.10 -26.95
N ALA A 179 20.68 39.65 -27.65
CA ALA A 179 22.05 39.13 -27.63
C ALA A 179 22.79 39.39 -26.31
N ALA A 180 22.60 40.56 -25.69
CA ALA A 180 23.23 40.92 -24.41
C ALA A 180 22.55 40.19 -23.24
N LYS A 181 21.21 40.13 -23.25
CA LYS A 181 20.43 39.32 -22.29
C LYS A 181 20.80 37.83 -22.42
N LYS A 182 20.92 37.28 -23.63
CA LYS A 182 21.30 35.88 -23.86
C LYS A 182 22.70 35.56 -23.30
N LYS A 183 23.71 36.40 -23.51
CA LYS A 183 25.05 36.21 -22.92
C LYS A 183 25.03 36.24 -21.38
N SER A 184 24.28 37.18 -20.79
CA SER A 184 24.16 37.25 -19.32
C SER A 184 23.41 36.04 -18.73
N LEU A 185 22.37 35.55 -19.42
CA LEU A 185 21.63 34.35 -19.03
C LEU A 185 22.45 33.07 -19.22
N GLU A 186 23.28 32.98 -20.27
CA GLU A 186 24.22 31.86 -20.46
C GLU A 186 25.30 31.83 -19.37
N LEU A 187 25.80 33.00 -18.92
CA LEU A 187 26.72 33.09 -17.79
C LEU A 187 26.06 32.66 -16.47
N ILE A 188 24.82 33.08 -16.21
CA ILE A 188 24.03 32.64 -15.04
C ILE A 188 23.79 31.12 -15.11
N ARG A 189 23.44 30.60 -16.28
CA ARG A 189 23.18 29.17 -16.52
C ARG A 189 24.42 28.31 -16.29
N SER A 190 25.59 28.74 -16.75
CA SER A 190 26.85 28.00 -16.54
C SER A 190 27.30 28.00 -15.07
N LYS A 191 27.07 29.09 -14.32
CA LYS A 191 27.34 29.16 -12.88
C LYS A 191 26.35 28.29 -12.06
N LEU A 192 25.10 28.20 -12.48
CA LEU A 192 24.08 27.33 -11.86
C LEU A 192 24.28 25.85 -12.20
N GLN A 193 24.81 25.52 -13.38
CA GLN A 193 25.09 24.14 -13.80
C GLN A 193 26.03 23.38 -12.85
N ARG A 194 26.99 24.05 -12.21
CA ARG A 194 27.87 23.43 -11.21
C ARG A 194 27.12 23.00 -9.94
N PHE A 195 26.13 23.78 -9.52
CA PHE A 195 25.26 23.38 -8.40
C PHE A 195 24.32 22.23 -8.79
N ASP A 196 23.96 22.11 -10.06
CA ASP A 196 23.19 20.97 -10.55
C ASP A 196 24.02 19.69 -10.54
N THR A 197 25.33 19.73 -10.82
CA THR A 197 26.19 18.55 -10.83
C THR A 197 26.47 18.00 -9.42
N ASP A 198 26.74 18.86 -8.45
CA ASP A 198 27.09 18.43 -7.10
C ASP A 198 25.87 17.81 -6.41
N VAL A 199 24.70 18.44 -6.52
CA VAL A 199 23.43 17.91 -6.01
C VAL A 199 23.02 16.63 -6.76
N ALA A 200 23.31 16.52 -8.06
CA ALA A 200 23.08 15.29 -8.81
C ALA A 200 23.92 14.13 -8.26
N SER A 201 25.17 14.38 -7.84
CA SER A 201 26.02 13.34 -7.26
C SER A 201 25.53 12.84 -5.90
N ASP A 202 25.14 13.76 -5.01
CA ASP A 202 24.63 13.44 -3.67
C ASP A 202 23.26 12.74 -3.74
N THR A 203 22.39 13.18 -4.66
CA THR A 203 21.08 12.56 -4.87
C THR A 203 21.19 11.15 -5.45
N VAL A 204 22.11 10.91 -6.39
CA VAL A 204 22.36 9.55 -6.92
C VAL A 204 22.90 8.61 -5.83
N PHE A 205 23.81 9.09 -4.98
CA PHE A 205 24.33 8.29 -3.87
C PHE A 205 23.25 7.92 -2.86
N LEU A 206 22.37 8.87 -2.49
CA LEU A 206 21.26 8.61 -1.59
C LEU A 206 20.18 7.71 -2.23
N GLN A 207 19.89 7.88 -3.52
CA GLN A 207 19.00 6.99 -4.26
C GLN A 207 19.51 5.56 -4.23
N HIS A 208 20.82 5.34 -4.42
CA HIS A 208 21.41 4.02 -4.33
C HIS A 208 21.28 3.41 -2.92
N LYS A 209 21.51 4.21 -1.86
CA LYS A 209 21.30 3.77 -0.47
C LYS A 209 19.84 3.42 -0.18
N ILE A 210 18.90 4.19 -0.70
CA ILE A 210 17.46 3.91 -0.58
C ILE A 210 17.13 2.60 -1.30
N GLU A 211 17.65 2.37 -2.51
CA GLU A 211 17.43 1.13 -3.26
C GLU A 211 17.99 -0.11 -2.51
N LEU A 212 19.16 0.02 -1.89
CA LEU A 212 19.72 -1.04 -1.04
C LEU A 212 18.87 -1.27 0.22
N ALA A 213 18.39 -0.21 0.86
CA ALA A 213 17.49 -0.30 2.01
C ALA A 213 16.14 -0.94 1.63
N GLU A 214 15.61 -0.63 0.45
CA GLU A 214 14.38 -1.25 -0.10
C GLU A 214 14.56 -2.74 -0.36
N LYS A 215 15.71 -3.15 -0.91
CA LYS A 215 16.04 -4.57 -1.10
C LYS A 215 16.13 -5.29 0.25
N ALA A 216 16.81 -4.71 1.24
CA ALA A 216 16.89 -5.26 2.58
C ALA A 216 15.51 -5.38 3.24
N GLN A 217 14.68 -4.33 3.14
CA GLN A 217 13.32 -4.32 3.65
C GLN A 217 12.44 -5.40 2.98
N ALA A 218 12.57 -5.59 1.66
CA ALA A 218 11.85 -6.64 0.94
C ALA A 218 12.27 -8.04 1.42
N THR A 219 13.57 -8.26 1.68
CA THR A 219 14.05 -9.53 2.24
C THR A 219 13.49 -9.77 3.65
N ALA A 220 13.53 -8.78 4.54
CA ALA A 220 12.98 -8.87 5.89
C ALA A 220 11.46 -9.13 5.88
N MET A 221 10.71 -8.46 5.00
CA MET A 221 9.29 -8.74 4.81
C MET A 221 9.03 -10.19 4.37
N SER A 222 9.84 -10.71 3.43
CA SER A 222 9.69 -12.10 2.96
C SER A 222 9.89 -13.11 4.08
N VAL A 223 10.90 -12.88 4.95
CA VAL A 223 11.16 -13.71 6.14
C VAL A 223 9.97 -13.63 7.11
N ARG A 224 9.43 -12.44 7.36
CA ARG A 224 8.25 -12.26 8.22
C ARG A 224 7.04 -13.03 7.68
N TYR A 225 6.79 -12.97 6.37
CA TYR A 225 5.67 -13.71 5.77
C TYR A 225 5.86 -15.23 5.88
N ALA A 226 7.09 -15.73 5.71
CA ALA A 226 7.39 -17.15 5.90
C ALA A 226 7.12 -17.60 7.34
N ILE A 227 7.64 -16.88 8.34
CA ILE A 227 7.41 -17.20 9.76
C ILE A 227 5.93 -17.09 10.13
N ALA A 228 5.22 -16.06 9.62
CA ALA A 228 3.79 -15.90 9.87
C ALA A 228 2.96 -17.05 9.28
N TYR A 229 3.36 -17.55 8.10
CA TYR A 229 2.73 -18.72 7.48
C TYR A 229 2.96 -19.97 8.34
N GLU A 230 4.21 -20.27 8.73
CA GLU A 230 4.53 -21.40 9.59
C GLU A 230 3.82 -21.34 10.96
N LEU A 231 3.70 -20.13 11.54
CA LEU A 231 2.94 -19.91 12.76
C LEU A 231 1.47 -20.25 12.55
N SER A 232 0.87 -19.79 11.44
CA SER A 232 -0.54 -20.07 11.13
C SER A 232 -0.81 -21.55 10.94
N GLU A 233 0.09 -22.28 10.27
CA GLU A 233 -0.01 -23.73 10.09
C GLU A 233 0.07 -24.45 11.44
N ALA A 234 1.08 -24.12 12.26
CA ALA A 234 1.25 -24.71 13.57
C ALA A 234 0.09 -24.37 14.53
N ALA A 235 -0.52 -23.19 14.40
CA ALA A 235 -1.68 -22.78 15.18
C ALA A 235 -2.95 -23.54 14.79
N ILE A 236 -3.17 -23.79 13.49
CA ILE A 236 -4.28 -24.62 13.01
C ILE A 236 -4.12 -26.05 13.52
N GLU A 237 -2.94 -26.65 13.36
CA GLU A 237 -2.67 -28.00 13.84
C GLU A 237 -2.87 -28.11 15.37
N LEU A 238 -2.39 -27.11 16.12
CA LEU A 238 -2.62 -27.04 17.56
C LEU A 238 -4.12 -26.96 17.90
N ASN A 239 -4.88 -26.12 17.20
CA ASN A 239 -6.31 -25.98 17.44
C ASN A 239 -7.07 -27.27 17.17
N GLU A 240 -6.78 -27.97 16.07
CA GLU A 240 -7.38 -29.27 15.77
C GLU A 240 -7.12 -30.29 16.88
N ARG A 241 -5.89 -30.35 17.40
CA ARG A 241 -5.53 -31.26 18.48
C ARG A 241 -6.20 -30.90 19.80
N LEU A 242 -6.35 -29.61 20.09
CA LEU A 242 -7.10 -29.12 21.25
C LEU A 242 -8.59 -29.44 21.14
N GLU A 243 -9.19 -29.30 19.96
CA GLU A 243 -10.57 -29.72 19.72
C GLU A 243 -10.76 -31.22 19.96
N ILE A 244 -9.84 -32.05 19.47
CA ILE A 244 -9.85 -33.50 19.73
C ILE A 244 -9.73 -33.77 21.23
N LYS A 245 -8.81 -33.10 21.94
CA LYS A 245 -8.64 -33.21 23.39
C LYS A 245 -9.95 -32.87 24.12
N ASN A 246 -10.59 -31.76 23.76
CA ASN A 246 -11.86 -31.32 24.34
C ASN A 246 -13.00 -32.31 24.07
N ARG A 247 -13.10 -32.85 22.85
CA ARG A 247 -14.09 -33.88 22.51
C ARG A 247 -13.86 -35.15 23.32
N LEU A 248 -12.63 -35.63 23.42
CA LEU A 248 -12.28 -36.82 24.22
C LEU A 248 -12.59 -36.60 25.70
N ARG A 249 -12.23 -35.45 26.26
CA ARG A 249 -12.58 -35.07 27.63
C ARG A 249 -14.09 -35.01 27.86
N SER A 250 -14.85 -34.44 26.93
CA SER A 250 -16.31 -34.41 27.04
C SER A 250 -16.93 -35.81 27.04
N LYS A 251 -16.40 -36.74 26.22
CA LYS A 251 -16.83 -38.14 26.21
C LYS A 251 -16.45 -38.84 27.50
N PHE A 252 -15.23 -38.61 27.99
CA PHE A 252 -14.75 -39.15 29.26
C PHE A 252 -15.63 -38.70 30.43
N ARG A 253 -15.93 -37.40 30.55
CA ARG A 253 -16.81 -36.84 31.58
C ARG A 253 -18.22 -37.44 31.52
N LYS A 254 -18.80 -37.58 30.32
CA LYS A 254 -20.13 -38.19 30.13
C LYS A 254 -20.15 -39.66 30.57
N LEU A 255 -19.18 -40.45 30.14
CA LEU A 255 -19.09 -41.87 30.52
C LEU A 255 -18.77 -42.06 32.00
N MET A 256 -17.98 -41.16 32.59
CA MET A 256 -17.68 -41.19 34.02
C MET A 256 -18.93 -40.88 34.84
N ALA A 257 -19.74 -39.91 34.41
CA ALA A 257 -21.03 -39.63 35.03
C ALA A 257 -22.00 -40.83 34.92
N THR A 258 -22.12 -41.46 33.75
CA THR A 258 -22.98 -42.65 33.59
C THR A 258 -22.51 -43.83 34.45
N ALA A 259 -21.20 -44.07 34.52
CA ALA A 259 -20.63 -45.12 35.35
C ALA A 259 -20.91 -44.89 36.84
N ILE A 260 -20.81 -43.64 37.32
CA ILE A 260 -21.18 -43.28 38.69
C ILE A 260 -22.68 -43.55 38.92
N THR A 261 -23.56 -43.12 38.01
CA THR A 261 -25.00 -43.37 38.16
C THR A 261 -25.34 -44.86 38.20
N GLU A 262 -24.70 -45.69 37.38
CA GLU A 262 -24.95 -47.14 37.33
C GLU A 262 -24.39 -47.87 38.58
N ALA A 263 -23.24 -47.44 39.08
CA ALA A 263 -22.70 -47.92 40.35
C ALA A 263 -23.64 -47.57 41.53
N THR A 264 -24.30 -46.41 41.50
CA THR A 264 -25.27 -46.03 42.54
C THR A 264 -26.60 -46.79 42.45
N THR A 265 -27.08 -47.14 41.25
CA THR A 265 -28.35 -47.87 41.07
C THR A 265 -28.21 -49.37 41.33
N SER A 266 -27.08 -49.98 40.97
CA SER A 266 -26.76 -51.39 41.28
C SER A 266 -26.62 -51.65 42.80
N SER A 267 -26.35 -50.62 43.60
CA SER A 267 -26.33 -50.67 45.06
C SER A 267 -27.73 -50.71 45.70
N SER A 268 -28.81 -50.48 44.94
CA SER A 268 -30.19 -50.40 45.45
C SER A 268 -31.02 -51.68 45.27
N SER A 269 -30.49 -52.69 44.57
CA SER A 269 -31.21 -53.94 44.25
C SER A 269 -30.65 -55.20 44.94
N SER A 270 -29.67 -55.08 45.84
CA SER A 270 -29.22 -56.20 46.69
C SER A 270 -29.01 -55.74 48.13
N SER A 271 -29.94 -56.11 49.01
CA SER A 271 -29.86 -55.80 50.43
C SER A 271 -28.89 -56.72 51.18
N SER A 272 -28.22 -56.11 52.16
CA SER A 272 -27.58 -56.68 53.37
C SER A 272 -26.07 -56.94 53.32
N GLY A 273 -25.32 -56.03 53.98
CA GLY A 273 -24.06 -56.37 54.61
C GLY A 273 -22.80 -55.67 54.08
N PHE A 274 -22.71 -54.34 54.11
CA PHE A 274 -21.45 -53.63 54.37
C PHE A 274 -21.71 -52.15 54.70
N SER A 275 -22.27 -51.88 55.88
CA SER A 275 -22.35 -50.54 56.44
C SER A 275 -21.03 -50.17 57.11
N LEU A 276 -20.05 -49.74 56.31
CA LEU A 276 -18.93 -48.91 56.78
C LEU A 276 -18.32 -48.10 55.62
N TRP A 277 -19.16 -47.43 54.84
CA TRP A 277 -18.68 -46.34 53.99
C TRP A 277 -19.26 -45.05 54.56
N MET A 278 -18.42 -44.30 55.28
CA MET A 278 -18.65 -42.88 55.54
C MET A 278 -18.96 -42.22 54.20
N ASN A 279 -20.15 -41.62 54.08
CA ASN A 279 -20.70 -41.00 52.88
C ASN A 279 -19.64 -40.20 52.09
N PRO A 280 -19.18 -40.68 50.94
CA PRO A 280 -18.34 -39.90 50.02
C PRO A 280 -19.18 -39.00 49.10
N PHE A 281 -20.51 -39.07 49.21
CA PHE A 281 -21.45 -38.40 48.30
C PHE A 281 -21.78 -36.95 48.66
N ASP A 282 -21.60 -36.52 49.92
CA ASP A 282 -21.80 -35.10 50.25
C ASP A 282 -20.62 -34.23 49.77
N PHE A 283 -19.40 -34.79 49.75
CA PHE A 283 -18.20 -34.08 49.31
C PHE A 283 -18.15 -33.84 47.78
N LEU A 284 -18.68 -34.78 46.98
CA LEU A 284 -18.71 -34.66 45.52
C LEU A 284 -19.84 -33.77 45.01
N ASN A 285 -20.99 -33.73 45.71
CA ASN A 285 -22.16 -32.96 45.27
C ASN A 285 -21.99 -31.44 45.48
N GLU A 286 -21.35 -31.02 46.59
CA GLU A 286 -21.09 -29.59 46.83
C GLU A 286 -20.06 -29.01 45.85
N ARG A 287 -19.06 -29.80 45.43
CA ARG A 287 -18.01 -29.33 44.52
C ARG A 287 -18.44 -29.32 43.05
N MET A 288 -19.24 -30.29 42.60
CA MET A 288 -19.75 -30.31 41.22
C MET A 288 -20.67 -29.12 40.91
N ALA A 289 -21.45 -28.64 41.88
CA ALA A 289 -22.28 -27.45 41.68
C ALA A 289 -21.44 -26.18 41.44
N SER A 290 -20.28 -26.06 42.09
CA SER A 290 -19.39 -24.90 41.96
C SER A 290 -18.64 -24.81 40.61
N CYS A 291 -18.46 -25.93 39.92
CA CYS A 291 -17.77 -25.98 38.62
C CYS A 291 -18.67 -25.54 37.44
N PHE A 292 -20.00 -25.57 37.62
CA PHE A 292 -20.95 -25.20 36.56
C PHE A 292 -21.20 -23.68 36.43
N GLU A 293 -20.75 -22.87 37.38
CA GLU A 293 -20.96 -21.40 37.35
C GLU A 293 -19.85 -20.60 36.62
N ARG A 294 -18.82 -21.24 36.06
CA ARG A 294 -17.71 -20.51 35.42
C ARG A 294 -17.50 -20.90 33.96
N LEU A 295 -18.26 -20.28 33.07
CA LEU A 295 -17.91 -20.07 31.66
C LEU A 295 -18.44 -18.70 31.19
N PRO A 296 -17.82 -18.01 30.21
CA PRO A 296 -16.44 -18.10 29.74
C PRO A 296 -15.75 -16.72 29.68
N LEU A 297 -14.44 -16.66 29.94
CA LEU A 297 -13.59 -15.57 29.45
C LEU A 297 -12.39 -16.19 28.73
N ILE A 298 -12.14 -15.68 27.52
CA ILE A 298 -11.22 -16.19 26.51
C ILE A 298 -9.75 -15.94 26.94
N SER A 299 -9.28 -16.53 28.04
CA SER A 299 -7.94 -16.21 28.59
C SER A 299 -7.13 -17.36 29.21
N SER A 300 -7.60 -18.61 29.28
CA SER A 300 -6.92 -19.64 30.10
C SER A 300 -6.28 -20.80 29.32
N TYR A 301 -5.75 -20.55 28.12
CA TYR A 301 -5.21 -21.63 27.28
C TYR A 301 -3.81 -22.15 27.66
N LEU A 302 -3.29 -21.81 28.85
CA LEU A 302 -1.93 -22.20 29.26
C LEU A 302 -1.79 -22.73 30.71
N ASP A 303 -2.87 -23.11 31.39
CA ASP A 303 -2.74 -23.79 32.68
C ASP A 303 -2.70 -25.31 32.46
N THR A 304 -1.49 -25.86 32.42
CA THR A 304 -1.25 -27.31 32.52
C THR A 304 -1.57 -27.84 33.91
N ASP A 305 -1.61 -26.97 34.93
CA ASP A 305 -1.66 -27.36 36.33
C ASP A 305 -3.06 -27.82 36.75
N THR A 306 -4.12 -27.29 36.12
CA THR A 306 -5.51 -27.75 36.37
C THR A 306 -5.81 -29.09 35.72
N ASP A 307 -5.09 -29.41 34.64
CA ASP A 307 -5.27 -30.66 33.90
C ASP A 307 -4.71 -31.86 34.67
N ASP A 308 -3.59 -31.67 35.36
CA ASP A 308 -2.93 -32.73 36.12
C ASP A 308 -3.73 -33.10 37.40
N GLU A 309 -4.42 -32.16 38.04
CA GLU A 309 -5.30 -32.43 39.20
C GLU A 309 -6.56 -33.23 38.81
N GLU A 310 -7.26 -32.83 37.72
CA GLU A 310 -8.43 -33.57 37.20
C GLU A 310 -8.05 -35.01 36.80
N ASP A 311 -6.86 -35.20 36.23
CA ASP A 311 -6.38 -36.52 35.79
C ASP A 311 -5.98 -37.43 36.98
N ILE A 312 -5.49 -36.88 38.09
CA ILE A 312 -5.21 -37.63 39.33
C ILE A 312 -6.50 -38.09 39.98
N GLU A 313 -7.50 -37.22 40.11
CA GLU A 313 -8.81 -37.57 40.68
C GLU A 313 -9.53 -38.62 39.82
N ALA A 314 -9.49 -38.48 38.49
CA ALA A 314 -10.05 -39.44 37.56
C ALA A 314 -9.40 -40.83 37.67
N GLN A 315 -8.08 -40.90 37.89
CA GLN A 315 -7.36 -42.17 38.12
C GLN A 315 -7.75 -42.85 39.43
N GLN A 316 -8.02 -42.09 40.49
CA GLN A 316 -8.49 -42.64 41.76
C GLN A 316 -9.90 -43.22 41.61
N ASN A 317 -10.81 -42.47 40.97
CA ASN A 317 -12.19 -42.89 40.74
C ASN A 317 -12.29 -44.14 39.86
N LEU A 318 -11.40 -44.28 38.85
CA LEU A 318 -11.35 -45.44 37.96
C LEU A 318 -11.06 -46.76 38.70
N LYS A 319 -10.19 -46.75 39.72
CA LYS A 319 -9.87 -47.95 40.53
C LYS A 319 -11.08 -48.47 41.30
N HIS A 320 -11.97 -47.58 41.71
CA HIS A 320 -13.21 -47.95 42.41
C HIS A 320 -14.28 -48.45 41.43
N LEU A 321 -14.40 -47.82 40.26
CA LEU A 321 -15.34 -48.24 39.21
C LEU A 321 -15.00 -49.60 38.60
N ASP A 322 -13.73 -50.02 38.61
CA ASP A 322 -13.31 -51.37 38.19
C ASP A 322 -13.99 -52.51 38.96
N MET A 323 -14.30 -52.26 40.24
CA MET A 323 -14.92 -53.26 41.11
C MET A 323 -16.44 -53.33 40.93
N LEU A 324 -17.07 -52.23 40.50
CA LEU A 324 -18.52 -52.07 40.46
C LEU A 324 -19.09 -52.22 39.04
N VAL A 325 -18.41 -51.65 38.04
CA VAL A 325 -18.86 -51.66 36.63
C VAL A 325 -17.65 -51.88 35.70
N PRO A 326 -17.14 -53.12 35.58
CA PRO A 326 -15.88 -53.41 34.88
C PRO A 326 -15.93 -53.12 33.38
N GLN A 327 -17.10 -53.19 32.74
CA GLN A 327 -17.26 -52.91 31.32
C GLN A 327 -17.07 -51.42 31.01
N LEU A 328 -17.73 -50.53 31.76
CA LEU A 328 -17.57 -49.08 31.60
C LEU A 328 -16.17 -48.60 32.04
N ALA A 329 -15.58 -49.24 33.05
CA ALA A 329 -14.20 -48.94 33.45
C ALA A 329 -13.17 -49.26 32.34
N ALA A 330 -13.38 -50.32 31.56
CA ALA A 330 -12.53 -50.64 30.41
C ALA A 330 -12.62 -49.57 29.30
N GLU A 331 -13.82 -49.08 29.00
CA GLU A 331 -14.02 -47.99 28.02
C GLU A 331 -13.40 -46.67 28.48
N LEU A 332 -13.54 -46.33 29.77
CA LEU A 332 -12.90 -45.15 30.37
C LEU A 332 -11.38 -45.22 30.28
N ARG A 333 -10.75 -46.39 30.49
CA ARG A 333 -9.30 -46.57 30.30
C ARG A 333 -8.86 -46.39 28.85
N LEU A 334 -9.66 -46.85 27.89
CA LEU A 334 -9.37 -46.63 26.47
C LEU A 334 -9.41 -45.14 26.12
N LEU A 335 -10.42 -44.41 26.62
CA LEU A 335 -10.49 -42.96 26.46
C LEU A 335 -9.31 -42.25 27.14
N GLN A 336 -8.91 -42.66 28.33
CA GLN A 336 -7.76 -42.09 29.04
C GLN A 336 -6.45 -42.29 28.27
N ARG A 337 -6.23 -43.48 27.70
CA ARG A 337 -5.08 -43.76 26.82
C ARG A 337 -5.11 -42.88 25.58
N SER A 338 -6.29 -42.69 24.98
CA SER A 338 -6.45 -41.83 23.80
C SER A 338 -6.19 -40.34 24.10
N LEU A 339 -6.56 -39.89 25.30
CA LEU A 339 -6.32 -38.53 25.79
C LEU A 339 -4.82 -38.32 26.06
N ALA A 340 -4.17 -39.24 26.78
CA ALA A 340 -2.72 -39.20 27.03
C ALA A 340 -1.90 -39.26 25.74
N TYR A 341 -2.36 -40.03 24.73
CA TYR A 341 -1.73 -40.05 23.41
C TYR A 341 -1.85 -38.68 22.72
N ASN A 342 -3.02 -38.05 22.72
CA ASN A 342 -3.20 -36.74 22.11
C ASN A 342 -2.40 -35.65 22.84
N GLU A 343 -2.30 -35.71 24.17
CA GLU A 343 -1.50 -34.74 24.95
C GLU A 343 0.00 -34.82 24.65
N ARG A 344 0.53 -36.01 24.40
CA ARG A 344 1.93 -36.16 23.94
C ARG A 344 2.19 -35.46 22.61
N LEU A 345 1.16 -35.32 21.75
CA LEU A 345 1.25 -34.58 20.49
C LEU A 345 1.02 -33.08 20.67
N VAL A 346 0.14 -32.67 21.60
CA VAL A 346 -0.13 -31.25 21.88
C VAL A 346 1.08 -30.55 22.51
N ARG A 347 1.79 -31.19 23.46
CA ARG A 347 2.94 -30.59 24.15
C ARG A 347 4.03 -30.03 23.21
N PRO A 348 4.56 -30.79 22.22
CA PRO A 348 5.55 -30.26 21.28
C PRO A 348 4.97 -29.18 20.36
N LEU A 349 3.70 -29.26 19.98
CA LEU A 349 3.03 -28.23 19.16
C LEU A 349 2.88 -26.90 19.91
N VAL A 350 2.55 -26.93 21.21
CA VAL A 350 2.52 -25.73 22.07
C VAL A 350 3.90 -25.11 22.18
N GLN A 351 4.95 -25.92 22.34
CA GLN A 351 6.32 -25.40 22.38
C GLN A 351 6.75 -24.79 21.04
N ARG A 352 6.41 -25.44 19.92
CA ARG A 352 6.69 -24.98 18.56
C ARG A 352 5.99 -23.66 18.26
N THR A 353 4.69 -23.56 18.53
CA THR A 353 3.90 -22.33 18.35
C THR A 353 4.42 -21.18 19.21
N ARG A 354 4.78 -21.42 20.48
CA ARG A 354 5.41 -20.40 21.34
C ARG A 354 6.75 -19.90 20.79
N ARG A 355 7.58 -20.78 20.20
CA ARG A 355 8.84 -20.38 19.55
C ARG A 355 8.57 -19.50 18.32
N LEU A 356 7.74 -19.99 17.40
CA LEU A 356 7.36 -19.26 16.19
C LEU A 356 6.71 -17.91 16.49
N GLN A 357 5.97 -17.79 17.59
CA GLN A 357 5.38 -16.53 18.03
C GLN A 357 6.44 -15.51 18.47
N ARG A 358 7.52 -15.94 19.13
CA ARG A 358 8.65 -15.06 19.46
C ARG A 358 9.41 -14.67 18.20
N ASP A 359 9.67 -15.63 17.31
CA ASP A 359 10.38 -15.38 16.05
C ASP A 359 9.59 -14.41 15.15
N ALA A 360 8.27 -14.52 15.12
CA ALA A 360 7.39 -13.58 14.42
C ALA A 360 7.44 -12.17 15.01
N GLN A 361 7.57 -12.03 16.33
CA GLN A 361 7.75 -10.73 16.97
C GLN A 361 9.10 -10.10 16.60
N LEU A 362 10.18 -10.88 16.62
CA LEU A 362 11.50 -10.41 16.22
C LEU A 362 11.52 -9.97 14.75
N ALA A 363 11.00 -10.80 13.83
CA ALA A 363 10.90 -10.46 12.42
C ALA A 363 10.01 -9.23 12.16
N ARG A 364 9.01 -8.97 13.00
CA ARG A 364 8.22 -7.74 12.93
C ARG A 364 9.05 -6.51 13.28
N VAL A 365 9.82 -6.58 14.36
CA VAL A 365 10.71 -5.47 14.79
C VAL A 365 11.75 -5.18 13.72
N GLU A 366 12.38 -6.20 13.12
CA GLU A 366 13.35 -6.02 12.03
C GLU A 366 12.76 -5.30 10.81
N VAL A 367 11.51 -5.62 10.44
CA VAL A 367 10.81 -4.91 9.34
C VAL A 367 10.51 -3.46 9.71
N GLU A 368 10.12 -3.19 10.95
CA GLU A 368 9.86 -1.83 11.44
C GLU A 368 11.16 -1.00 11.49
N GLU A 369 12.28 -1.58 11.92
CA GLU A 369 13.59 -0.92 11.95
C GLU A 369 14.10 -0.58 10.53
N THR A 370 13.99 -1.52 9.60
CA THR A 370 14.38 -1.30 8.20
C THR A 370 13.50 -0.25 7.51
N GLN A 371 12.21 -0.20 7.86
CA GLN A 371 11.29 0.87 7.44
C GLN A 371 11.73 2.24 7.95
N LEU A 372 11.97 2.36 9.26
CA LEU A 372 12.41 3.62 9.86
C LEU A 372 13.74 4.11 9.27
N PHE A 373 14.68 3.20 8.98
CA PHE A 373 15.94 3.55 8.33
C PHE A 373 15.71 4.11 6.92
N LYS A 374 14.84 3.48 6.12
CA LYS A 374 14.46 3.96 4.80
C LYS A 374 13.81 5.36 4.86
N ASP A 375 12.88 5.56 5.80
CA ASP A 375 12.18 6.84 5.96
C ASP A 375 13.16 7.97 6.32
N ARG A 376 14.14 7.70 7.20
CA ARG A 376 15.21 8.66 7.53
C ARG A 376 16.06 9.03 6.30
N LEU A 377 16.38 8.07 5.44
CA LEU A 377 17.13 8.35 4.20
C LEU A 377 16.29 9.18 3.21
N ALA A 378 14.98 8.92 3.13
CA ALA A 378 14.07 9.71 2.32
C ALA A 378 13.96 11.16 2.84
N ASP A 379 13.88 11.35 4.16
CA ASP A 379 13.88 12.66 4.79
C ASP A 379 15.18 13.43 4.53
N GLN A 380 16.33 12.76 4.63
CA GLN A 380 17.63 13.35 4.29
C GLN A 380 17.69 13.80 2.83
N LEU A 381 17.20 12.98 1.90
CA LEU A 381 17.12 13.34 0.48
C LEU A 381 16.21 14.55 0.27
N LEU A 382 15.04 14.59 0.92
CA LEU A 382 14.12 15.72 0.84
C LEU A 382 14.75 17.00 1.40
N GLN A 383 15.48 16.91 2.53
CA GLN A 383 16.16 18.04 3.13
C GLN A 383 17.29 18.58 2.24
N ILE A 384 18.09 17.70 1.63
CA ILE A 384 19.13 18.10 0.67
C ILE A 384 18.51 18.77 -0.57
N MET A 385 17.39 18.22 -1.09
CA MET A 385 16.70 18.84 -2.22
C MET A 385 16.18 20.23 -1.87
N LEU A 386 15.49 20.40 -0.72
CA LEU A 386 14.96 21.69 -0.28
C LEU A 386 16.06 22.73 -0.01
N THR A 387 17.15 22.33 0.65
CA THR A 387 18.28 23.23 0.91
C THR A 387 18.99 23.61 -0.38
N SER A 388 19.15 22.67 -1.32
CA SER A 388 19.73 22.97 -2.62
C SER A 388 18.86 23.93 -3.45
N GLU A 389 17.53 23.80 -3.41
CA GLU A 389 16.62 24.71 -4.09
C GLU A 389 16.66 26.12 -3.49
N LYS A 390 16.70 26.23 -2.15
CA LYS A 390 16.88 27.52 -1.47
C LYS A 390 18.18 28.20 -1.87
N LEU A 391 19.30 27.48 -1.82
CA LEU A 391 20.61 27.99 -2.21
C LEU A 391 20.64 28.41 -3.69
N LYS A 392 19.98 27.64 -4.59
CA LYS A 392 19.84 28.00 -6.01
C LYS A 392 19.04 29.29 -6.18
N ASN A 393 17.95 29.45 -5.45
CA ASN A 393 17.11 30.66 -5.53
C ASN A 393 17.86 31.89 -5.00
N GLU A 394 18.55 31.79 -3.86
CA GLU A 394 19.38 32.85 -3.31
C GLU A 394 20.53 33.22 -4.26
N ARG A 395 21.21 32.22 -4.81
CA ARG A 395 22.32 32.46 -5.75
C ARG A 395 21.82 33.07 -7.06
N MET A 396 20.65 32.65 -7.54
CA MET A 396 20.00 33.22 -8.71
C MET A 396 19.69 34.71 -8.48
N GLN A 397 19.13 35.07 -7.34
CA GLN A 397 18.88 36.48 -6.97
C GLN A 397 20.16 37.31 -6.90
N GLN A 398 21.23 36.77 -6.30
CA GLN A 398 22.54 37.44 -6.26
C GLN A 398 23.12 37.66 -7.66
N LEU A 399 23.06 36.65 -8.53
CA LEU A 399 23.57 36.74 -9.89
C LEU A 399 22.77 37.75 -10.74
N PHE A 400 21.45 37.83 -10.57
CA PHE A 400 20.66 38.89 -11.18
C PHE A 400 21.09 40.28 -10.70
N ALA A 401 21.30 40.45 -9.39
CA ALA A 401 21.76 41.72 -8.81
C ALA A 401 23.20 42.11 -9.25
N GLU A 402 24.08 41.14 -9.52
CA GLU A 402 25.42 41.37 -10.10
C GLU A 402 25.33 41.80 -11.57
N VAL A 403 24.45 41.18 -12.35
CA VAL A 403 24.24 41.52 -13.77
C VAL A 403 23.61 42.90 -13.93
N ASP A 404 22.67 43.27 -13.06
CA ASP A 404 22.05 44.60 -13.09
C ASP A 404 23.03 45.70 -12.66
N ARG A 405 23.97 45.41 -11.76
CA ARG A 405 25.06 46.33 -11.38
C ARG A 405 26.10 46.53 -12.48
N ASN A 406 26.37 45.52 -13.31
CA ASN A 406 27.33 45.60 -14.41
C ASN A 406 26.76 46.24 -15.69
N LYS A 407 25.47 46.61 -15.69
CA LYS A 407 24.80 47.33 -16.79
C LYS A 407 24.74 48.85 -16.60
N LEU A 408 25.10 49.34 -15.41
CA LEU A 408 25.39 50.75 -15.10
C LEU A 408 26.88 51.00 -15.30
#